data_AF-A0A7Y8UW42-F1
#
_entry.id   AF-A0A7Y8UW42-F1
#
_cell.length_a   1.000
_cell.length_b   1.000
_cell.length_c   1.000
_cell.angle_alpha   90.00
_cell.angle_beta   90.00
_cell.angle_gamma   90.00
#
_symmetry.space_group_name_H-M   'P 1'
#
loop_
_entity.id
_entity.type
_entity.pdbx_description
1 polymer ?
#
loop_
_entity_poly.entity_id
_entity_poly.type
_entity_poly.pdbx_seq_one_letter_code
_entity_poly.pdbx_strand_id
1 'polypeptide(L)'
;MCRSRHERVSRALGISPCLPVEPSPALLRLVLAPPAKRELMLALVDGIYHPQHELSLSPDQRQWCARLSRALPAVPHEPGNDPLHHLRTWVDQPIWQRLRLSFAPQRVDALESIPAPPPGSKLDTVWQAVIWRATAPTNDAPTAGETLSNVVPTQD
;
A
#
# COMPACT_ATOMS: atom_id res chain seq x y z
N MET A 1 0.01 34.74 -4.68
CA MET A 1 0.38 34.29 -6.04
C MET A 1 0.55 32.76 -6.19
N CYS A 2 0.75 31.98 -5.12
CA CYS A 2 0.97 30.52 -5.24
C CYS A 2 -0.27 29.71 -5.69
N ARG A 3 -1.48 30.19 -5.41
CA ARG A 3 -2.73 29.48 -5.76
C ARG A 3 -2.94 29.34 -7.27
N SER A 4 -2.67 30.39 -8.05
CA SER A 4 -2.86 30.37 -9.51
C SER A 4 -1.86 29.42 -10.20
N ARG A 5 -0.63 29.31 -9.69
CA ARG A 5 0.37 28.37 -10.22
C ARG A 5 0.00 26.92 -9.89
N HIS A 6 -0.40 26.66 -8.64
CA HIS A 6 -0.82 25.32 -8.22
C HIS A 6 -2.06 24.84 -8.99
N GLU A 7 -3.03 25.72 -9.20
CA GLU A 7 -4.24 25.42 -9.98
C GLU A 7 -3.93 25.12 -11.45
N ARG A 8 -3.02 25.89 -12.07
CA ARG A 8 -2.56 25.64 -13.45
C ARG A 8 -1.84 24.30 -13.58
N VAL A 9 -0.95 23.97 -12.64
CA VAL A 9 -0.23 22.68 -12.64
C VAL A 9 -1.20 21.52 -12.41
N SER A 10 -2.15 21.68 -11.47
CA SER A 10 -3.18 20.65 -11.21
C SER A 10 -4.00 20.36 -12.46
N ARG A 11 -4.50 21.41 -13.14
CA ARG A 11 -5.23 21.25 -14.41
C ARG A 11 -4.39 20.60 -15.50
N ALA A 12 -3.13 20.97 -15.64
CA ALA A 12 -2.22 20.36 -16.62
C ALA A 12 -2.02 18.85 -16.37
N LEU A 13 -2.11 18.41 -15.11
CA LEU A 13 -2.02 17.01 -14.70
C LEU A 13 -3.38 16.30 -14.66
N GLY A 14 -4.46 16.93 -15.14
CA GLY A 14 -5.82 16.39 -15.08
C GLY A 14 -6.40 16.26 -13.66
N ILE A 15 -5.80 16.95 -12.69
CA ILE A 15 -6.27 16.98 -11.30
C ILE A 15 -7.30 18.11 -11.17
N SER A 16 -8.52 17.77 -10.73
CA SER A 16 -9.52 18.78 -10.46
C SER A 16 -9.08 19.65 -9.29
N PRO A 17 -8.99 20.98 -9.43
CA PRO A 17 -8.62 21.87 -8.34
C PRO A 17 -9.71 21.85 -7.26
N CYS A 18 -9.50 21.05 -6.23
CA CYS A 18 -10.37 20.88 -5.07
C CYS A 18 -9.60 21.22 -3.79
N LEU A 19 -10.34 21.58 -2.74
CA LEU A 19 -9.79 21.61 -1.39
C LEU A 19 -9.18 20.24 -1.08
N PRO A 20 -7.97 20.17 -0.50
CA PRO A 20 -7.40 18.91 -0.10
C PRO A 20 -8.35 18.24 0.90
N VAL A 21 -8.89 17.08 0.52
CA VAL A 21 -9.62 16.20 1.43
C VAL A 21 -8.60 15.69 2.44
N GLU A 22 -8.96 15.67 3.73
CA GLU A 22 -8.08 15.13 4.77
C GLU A 22 -7.90 13.63 4.55
N PRO A 23 -6.68 13.16 4.22
CA PRO A 23 -6.45 11.74 3.96
C PRO A 23 -6.47 10.95 5.27
N SER A 24 -6.96 9.72 5.23
CA SER A 24 -6.90 8.84 6.40
C SER A 24 -5.44 8.58 6.81
N PRO A 25 -5.14 8.36 8.10
CA PRO A 25 -3.78 8.07 8.56
C PRO A 25 -3.13 6.88 7.85
N ALA A 26 -3.93 5.88 7.45
CA ALA A 26 -3.46 4.72 6.71
C ALA A 26 -3.05 5.08 5.27
N LEU A 27 -3.89 5.86 4.59
CA LEU A 27 -3.57 6.37 3.26
C LEU A 27 -2.27 7.19 3.28
N LEU A 28 -2.08 8.04 4.29
CA LEU A 28 -0.82 8.77 4.47
C LEU A 28 0.38 7.84 4.63
N ARG A 29 0.27 6.77 5.42
CA ARG A 29 1.34 5.78 5.57
C ARG A 29 1.69 5.10 4.25
N LEU A 30 0.70 4.76 3.43
CA LEU A 30 0.93 4.19 2.09
C LEU A 30 1.62 5.20 1.17
N VAL A 31 1.12 6.44 1.12
CA VAL A 31 1.67 7.51 0.28
C VAL A 31 3.10 7.86 0.66
N LEU A 32 3.44 7.84 1.95
CA LEU A 32 4.78 8.20 2.44
C LEU A 32 5.76 7.02 2.47
N ALA A 33 5.29 5.79 2.28
CA ALA A 33 6.16 4.61 2.26
C ALA A 33 7.14 4.65 1.07
N PRO A 34 8.34 4.06 1.18
CA PRO A 34 9.23 3.86 0.03
C PRO A 34 8.58 3.01 -1.07
N PRO A 35 8.98 3.16 -2.35
CA PRO A 35 8.39 2.40 -3.47
C PRO A 35 8.36 0.89 -3.24
N ALA A 36 9.43 0.30 -2.71
CA ALA A 36 9.48 -1.13 -2.39
C ALA A 36 8.41 -1.57 -1.38
N LYS A 37 8.11 -0.72 -0.38
CA LYS A 37 7.03 -1.00 0.59
C LYS A 37 5.65 -0.85 -0.03
N ARG A 38 5.46 0.09 -0.97
CA ARG A 38 4.18 0.23 -1.70
C ARG A 38 3.91 -0.97 -2.59
N GLU A 39 4.92 -1.45 -3.32
CA GLU A 39 4.79 -2.67 -4.12
C GLU A 39 4.55 -3.90 -3.23
N LEU A 40 5.17 -3.99 -2.05
CA LEU A 40 4.84 -5.03 -1.08
C LEU A 40 3.38 -4.95 -0.61
N MET A 41 2.87 -3.75 -0.30
CA MET A 41 1.45 -3.56 0.07
C MET A 41 0.52 -4.02 -1.06
N LEU A 42 0.84 -3.67 -2.31
CA LEU A 42 0.08 -4.11 -3.48
C LEU A 42 0.12 -5.62 -3.63
N ALA A 43 1.28 -6.25 -3.49
CA ALA A 43 1.42 -7.71 -3.54
C ALA A 43 0.66 -8.41 -2.40
N LEU A 44 0.62 -7.85 -1.20
CA LEU A 44 -0.15 -8.41 -0.10
C LEU A 44 -1.66 -8.35 -0.37
N VAL A 45 -2.17 -7.23 -0.88
CA VAL A 45 -3.57 -7.10 -1.30
C VAL A 45 -3.90 -8.09 -2.41
N ASP A 46 -3.05 -8.19 -3.42
CA ASP A 46 -3.20 -9.15 -4.51
C ASP A 46 -3.23 -10.57 -3.99
N GLY A 47 -2.31 -10.96 -3.11
CA GLY A 47 -2.28 -12.31 -2.54
C GLY A 47 -3.49 -12.65 -1.66
N ILE A 48 -4.21 -11.65 -1.13
CA ILE A 48 -5.46 -11.85 -0.38
C ILE A 48 -6.61 -12.15 -1.35
N TYR A 49 -6.71 -11.40 -2.44
CA TYR A 49 -7.80 -11.56 -3.40
C TYR A 49 -7.52 -12.72 -4.38
N HIS A 50 -6.31 -12.79 -4.91
CA HIS A 50 -5.80 -13.71 -5.92
C HIS A 50 -4.74 -14.67 -5.33
N PRO A 51 -5.08 -15.60 -4.42
CA PRO A 51 -4.09 -16.49 -3.79
C PRO A 51 -3.37 -17.41 -4.78
N GLN A 52 -3.90 -17.58 -5.99
CA GLN A 52 -3.30 -18.33 -7.09
C GLN A 52 -2.22 -17.56 -7.88
N HIS A 53 -2.09 -16.25 -7.68
CA HIS A 53 -1.04 -15.48 -8.35
C HIS A 53 0.34 -15.77 -7.73
N GLU A 54 1.30 -16.11 -8.57
CA GLU A 54 2.70 -16.27 -8.20
C GLU A 54 3.32 -14.90 -7.92
N LEU A 55 3.19 -14.45 -6.67
CA LEU A 55 3.77 -13.20 -6.20
C LEU A 55 5.08 -13.45 -5.46
N SER A 56 6.00 -12.49 -5.57
CA SER A 56 7.27 -12.44 -4.83
C SER A 56 7.06 -12.13 -3.34
N LEU A 57 6.22 -12.92 -2.67
CA LEU A 57 5.96 -12.89 -1.24
C LEU A 57 6.79 -13.96 -0.54
N SER A 58 7.17 -13.71 0.72
CA SER A 58 7.74 -14.75 1.58
C SER A 58 6.70 -15.81 1.95
N PRO A 59 7.11 -17.02 2.40
CA PRO A 59 6.17 -18.06 2.83
C PRO A 59 5.21 -17.60 3.94
N ASP A 60 5.72 -16.82 4.91
CA ASP A 60 4.92 -16.25 6.00
C ASP A 60 3.87 -15.25 5.49
N GLN A 61 4.26 -14.37 4.56
CA GLN A 61 3.32 -13.42 3.93
C GLN A 61 2.23 -14.15 3.14
N ARG A 62 2.58 -15.19 2.37
CA ARG A 62 1.60 -16.03 1.66
C ARG A 62 0.63 -16.70 2.63
N GLN A 63 1.13 -17.27 3.72
CA GLN A 63 0.28 -17.89 4.73
C GLN A 63 -0.66 -16.87 5.39
N TRP A 64 -0.16 -15.67 5.67
CA TRP A 64 -0.98 -14.59 6.21
C TRP A 64 -2.09 -14.17 5.23
N CYS A 65 -1.76 -13.95 3.96
CA CYS A 65 -2.74 -13.64 2.91
C CYS A 65 -3.82 -14.73 2.80
N ALA A 66 -3.42 -16.00 2.78
CA ALA A 66 -4.34 -17.14 2.70
C ALA A 66 -5.26 -17.28 3.93
N ARG A 67 -4.81 -16.87 5.12
CA ARG A 67 -5.66 -16.83 6.32
C ARG A 67 -6.66 -15.70 6.25
N LEU A 68 -6.21 -14.51 5.82
CA LEU A 68 -7.06 -13.34 5.74
C LEU A 68 -8.11 -13.47 4.62
N SER A 69 -7.77 -14.06 3.48
CA SER A 69 -8.71 -14.30 2.38
C SER A 69 -9.90 -15.16 2.80
N ARG A 70 -9.69 -16.17 3.65
CA ARG A 70 -10.75 -17.01 4.22
C ARG A 70 -11.71 -16.27 5.16
N ALA A 71 -11.27 -15.14 5.73
CA ALA A 71 -12.08 -14.32 6.62
C ALA A 71 -12.92 -13.28 5.85
N LEU A 72 -12.63 -13.07 4.56
CA LEU A 72 -13.38 -12.14 3.72
C LEU A 72 -14.59 -12.84 3.09
N PRO A 73 -15.70 -12.10 2.86
CA PRO A 73 -16.81 -12.64 2.10
C PRO A 73 -16.34 -13.04 0.71
N ALA A 74 -16.89 -14.14 0.16
CA ALA A 74 -16.62 -14.55 -1.21
C ALA A 74 -17.05 -13.44 -2.17
N VAL A 75 -16.08 -12.67 -2.67
CA VAL A 75 -16.29 -11.65 -3.70
C VAL A 75 -16.03 -12.30 -5.05
N PRO A 76 -16.93 -12.16 -6.04
CA PRO A 76 -16.65 -12.61 -7.39
C PRO A 76 -15.36 -11.95 -7.86
N HIS A 77 -14.43 -12.80 -8.26
CA HIS A 77 -13.05 -12.44 -8.41
C HIS A 77 -12.71 -12.44 -9.90
N GLU A 78 -12.44 -11.26 -10.44
CA GLU A 78 -11.99 -11.11 -11.82
C GLU A 78 -10.47 -11.42 -11.87
N PRO A 79 -10.06 -12.51 -12.53
CA PRO A 79 -8.66 -12.87 -12.63
C PRO A 79 -7.88 -11.89 -13.53
N GLY A 80 -6.61 -11.65 -13.20
CA GLY A 80 -5.68 -10.95 -14.09
C GLY A 80 -5.72 -9.42 -14.05
N ASN A 81 -6.40 -8.81 -13.08
CA ASN A 81 -6.34 -7.35 -12.89
C ASN A 81 -5.08 -6.95 -12.13
N ASP A 82 -4.46 -5.85 -12.55
CA ASP A 82 -3.34 -5.22 -11.84
C ASP A 82 -3.75 -4.90 -10.39
N PRO A 83 -2.90 -5.18 -9.37
CA PRO A 83 -3.24 -4.89 -7.97
C PRO A 83 -3.52 -3.42 -7.67
N LEU A 84 -3.06 -2.50 -8.52
CA LEU A 84 -3.46 -1.08 -8.46
C LEU A 84 -4.97 -0.88 -8.63
N HIS A 85 -5.67 -1.80 -9.26
CA HIS A 85 -7.13 -1.78 -9.35
C HIS A 85 -7.76 -1.76 -7.95
N HIS A 86 -7.25 -2.57 -7.00
CA HIS A 86 -7.73 -2.57 -5.62
C HIS A 86 -7.44 -1.26 -4.87
N LEU A 87 -6.39 -0.55 -5.27
CA LEU A 87 -6.05 0.75 -4.70
C LEU A 87 -6.99 1.83 -5.23
N ARG A 88 -7.28 1.80 -6.53
CA ARG A 88 -8.22 2.71 -7.21
C ARG A 88 -9.65 2.55 -6.70
N THR A 89 -10.07 1.35 -6.28
CA THR A 89 -11.41 1.12 -5.71
C THR A 89 -11.55 1.53 -4.25
N TRP A 90 -10.44 1.61 -3.51
CA TRP A 90 -10.45 1.98 -2.10
C TRP A 90 -10.50 3.49 -1.88
N VAL A 91 -9.86 4.26 -2.76
CA VAL A 91 -9.76 5.71 -2.59
C VAL A 91 -10.75 6.47 -3.47
N ASP A 92 -11.24 7.60 -2.97
CA ASP A 92 -12.08 8.49 -3.77
C ASP A 92 -11.32 9.05 -4.98
N GLN A 93 -12.06 9.40 -6.04
CA GLN A 93 -11.50 9.94 -7.27
C GLN A 93 -10.52 11.11 -7.07
N PRO A 94 -10.78 12.12 -6.20
CA PRO A 94 -9.83 13.21 -5.97
C PRO A 94 -8.52 12.75 -5.32
N ILE A 95 -8.55 11.70 -4.53
CA ILE A 95 -7.37 11.08 -3.90
C ILE A 95 -6.60 10.29 -4.97
N TRP A 96 -7.31 9.47 -5.76
CA TRP A 96 -6.72 8.70 -6.85
C TRP A 96 -5.93 9.57 -7.84
N GLN A 97 -6.50 10.72 -8.26
CA GLN A 97 -5.86 11.66 -9.18
C GLN A 97 -4.47 12.13 -8.76
N ARG A 98 -4.21 12.19 -7.45
CA ARG A 98 -2.92 12.57 -6.88
C ARG A 98 -2.03 11.35 -6.66
N LEU A 99 -2.62 10.27 -6.14
CA LEU A 99 -1.92 9.03 -5.81
C LEU A 99 -1.34 8.35 -7.06
N ARG A 100 -2.05 8.40 -8.20
CA ARG A 100 -1.59 7.81 -9.46
C ARG A 100 -0.22 8.33 -9.92
N LEU A 101 0.14 9.57 -9.55
CA LEU A 101 1.45 10.16 -9.88
C LEU A 101 2.62 9.48 -9.16
N SER A 102 2.34 8.65 -8.17
CA SER A 102 3.34 7.86 -7.44
C SER A 102 3.72 6.55 -8.13
N PHE A 103 3.06 6.20 -9.24
CA PHE A 103 3.26 4.98 -10.00
C PHE A 103 3.73 5.27 -11.43
N ALA A 104 4.22 4.25 -12.12
CA ALA A 104 4.67 4.38 -13.49
C ALA A 104 3.50 4.82 -14.42
N PRO A 105 3.67 5.88 -15.23
CA PRO A 105 2.58 6.42 -16.06
C PRO A 105 1.92 5.38 -16.96
N GLN A 106 2.71 4.54 -17.62
CA GLN A 106 2.21 3.48 -18.52
C GLN A 106 1.28 2.48 -17.81
N ARG A 107 1.58 2.17 -16.55
CA ARG A 107 0.77 1.26 -15.71
C ARG A 107 -0.55 1.92 -15.32
N VAL A 108 -0.51 3.21 -15.00
CA VAL A 108 -1.70 4.02 -14.69
C VAL A 108 -2.59 4.16 -15.92
N ASP A 109 -2.03 4.45 -17.10
CA ASP A 109 -2.79 4.62 -18.34
C ASP A 109 -3.55 3.33 -18.71
N ALA A 110 -2.87 2.17 -18.62
CA ALA A 110 -3.51 0.87 -18.84
C ALA A 110 -4.67 0.63 -17.85
N LEU A 111 -4.48 0.97 -16.57
CA LEU A 111 -5.51 0.84 -15.55
C LEU A 111 -6.68 1.80 -15.77
N GLU A 112 -6.43 3.05 -16.14
CA GLU A 112 -7.44 4.08 -16.36
C GLU A 112 -8.27 3.86 -17.63
N SER A 113 -7.75 3.05 -18.58
CA SER A 113 -8.52 2.57 -19.73
C SER A 113 -9.71 1.69 -19.33
N ILE A 114 -9.65 1.07 -18.14
CA ILE A 114 -10.71 0.26 -17.56
C ILE A 114 -11.68 1.19 -16.80
N PRO A 115 -13.02 1.03 -16.99
CA PRO A 115 -14.01 1.78 -16.22
C PRO A 115 -13.79 1.69 -14.71
N ALA A 116 -13.88 2.84 -14.02
CA ALA A 116 -13.76 2.86 -12.57
C ALA A 116 -14.89 2.02 -11.94
N PRO A 117 -14.58 1.08 -11.03
CA PRO A 117 -15.62 0.37 -10.31
C PRO A 117 -16.41 1.34 -9.43
N PRO A 118 -17.67 1.01 -9.09
CA PRO A 118 -18.40 1.80 -8.10
C PRO A 118 -17.61 1.85 -6.79
N PRO A 119 -17.63 2.98 -6.05
CA PRO A 119 -16.91 3.12 -4.80
C PRO A 119 -17.30 1.97 -3.86
N GLY A 120 -16.35 1.08 -3.61
CA GLY A 120 -16.58 -0.16 -2.87
C GLY A 120 -16.37 0.07 -1.39
N SER A 121 -17.43 0.03 -0.59
CA SER A 121 -17.42 0.22 0.87
C SER A 121 -16.70 -0.88 1.68
N LYS A 122 -15.91 -1.76 1.05
CA LYS A 122 -15.52 -3.05 1.66
C LYS A 122 -14.02 -3.31 1.78
N LEU A 123 -13.17 -2.36 1.40
CA LEU A 123 -11.71 -2.60 1.37
C LEU A 123 -10.93 -1.89 2.48
N ASP A 124 -11.57 -1.04 3.29
CA ASP A 124 -10.83 -0.26 4.28
C ASP A 124 -10.09 -1.16 5.27
N THR A 125 -10.77 -2.12 5.88
CA THR A 125 -10.16 -3.06 6.82
C THR A 125 -9.00 -3.86 6.21
N VAL A 126 -9.10 -4.25 4.94
CA VAL A 126 -8.04 -4.99 4.25
C VAL A 126 -6.82 -4.11 4.02
N TRP A 127 -7.02 -2.88 3.53
CA TRP A 127 -5.95 -1.93 3.34
C TRP A 127 -5.28 -1.55 4.66
N GLN A 128 -6.05 -1.33 5.74
CA GLN A 128 -5.51 -1.10 7.08
C GLN A 128 -4.63 -2.26 7.55
N ALA A 129 -5.11 -3.49 7.40
CA ALA A 129 -4.38 -4.69 7.80
C ALA A 129 -3.07 -4.87 6.99
N VAL A 130 -3.13 -4.64 5.68
CA VAL A 130 -1.96 -4.71 4.78
C VAL A 130 -0.94 -3.62 5.12
N ILE A 131 -1.39 -2.38 5.28
CA ILE A 131 -0.50 -1.26 5.64
C ILE A 131 0.17 -1.55 6.97
N TRP A 132 -0.58 -2.03 7.97
CA TRP A 132 -0.01 -2.47 9.24
C TRP A 132 1.02 -3.60 9.04
N ARG A 133 0.70 -4.65 8.27
CA ARG A 133 1.62 -5.78 8.01
C ARG A 133 2.92 -5.35 7.32
N ALA A 134 2.85 -4.43 6.37
CA ALA A 134 4.02 -3.94 5.62
C ALA A 134 4.85 -2.88 6.36
N THR A 135 4.26 -2.24 7.38
CA THR A 135 4.94 -1.19 8.17
C THR A 135 5.35 -1.65 9.56
N ALA A 136 4.82 -2.77 10.05
CA ALA A 136 5.26 -3.39 11.28
C ALA A 136 6.78 -3.63 11.21
N PRO A 137 7.52 -3.30 12.27
CA PRO A 137 8.93 -3.68 12.35
C PRO A 137 9.00 -5.20 12.24
N THR A 138 9.75 -5.69 11.25
CA THR A 138 10.13 -7.10 11.21
C THR A 138 10.76 -7.41 12.55
N ASN A 139 10.22 -8.36 13.29
CA ASN A 139 10.70 -8.70 14.63
C ASN A 139 12.09 -9.37 14.62
N ASP A 140 12.77 -9.33 13.47
CA ASP A 140 14.17 -9.69 13.30
C ASP A 140 15.06 -8.56 13.85
N ALA A 141 14.95 -8.31 15.16
CA ALA A 141 16.04 -7.69 15.87
C ALA A 141 17.20 -8.69 15.92
N PRO A 142 18.46 -8.27 15.69
CA PRO A 142 19.59 -9.14 15.98
C PRO A 142 19.53 -9.46 17.47
N THR A 143 19.52 -10.74 17.82
CA THR A 143 19.81 -11.20 19.17
C THR A 143 21.21 -10.67 19.51
N ALA A 144 21.28 -9.51 20.14
CA ALA A 144 22.48 -9.03 20.79
C ALA A 144 22.68 -9.93 22.00
N GLY A 145 23.24 -11.11 21.73
CA GLY A 145 23.77 -12.01 22.74
C GLY A 145 24.86 -11.27 23.49
N GLU A 146 24.62 -11.10 24.78
CA GLU A 146 25.60 -10.85 25.81
C GLU A 146 26.99 -11.39 25.49
N THR A 147 27.99 -10.52 25.56
CA THR A 147 29.18 -10.83 26.37
C THR A 147 29.67 -9.53 27.00
N LEU A 148 29.15 -9.23 28.19
CA LEU A 148 29.84 -8.39 29.17
C LEU A 148 31.10 -9.16 29.60
N SER A 149 32.19 -9.02 28.86
CA SER A 149 33.51 -9.42 29.34
C SER A 149 33.98 -8.40 30.35
N ASN A 150 33.83 -8.76 31.63
CA ASN A 150 34.44 -8.11 32.78
C ASN A 150 35.95 -7.91 32.55
N VAL A 151 36.40 -6.66 32.56
CA VAL A 151 37.80 -6.32 32.82
C VAL A 151 37.84 -5.13 33.77
N VAL A 152 38.21 -5.39 35.03
CA VAL A 152 38.94 -4.44 35.88
C VAL A 152 40.01 -5.25 36.61
N PRO A 153 41.31 -4.92 36.44
CA PRO A 153 42.32 -5.28 37.40
C PRO A 153 42.39 -4.17 38.46
N THR A 154 42.42 -4.52 39.74
CA THR A 154 42.87 -3.61 40.79
C THR A 154 43.93 -4.35 41.57
N GLN A 155 45.16 -3.83 41.46
CA GLN A 155 46.32 -4.25 42.23
C GLN A 155 46.23 -3.66 43.63
N ASP A 156 46.65 -4.43 44.62
CA ASP A 156 47.30 -3.96 45.84
C ASP A 156 48.64 -4.71 45.94
#